data_AF-A0A949JD90-F1
#
_entry.id   AF-A0A949JD90-F1
#
_cell.length_a   1.000
_cell.length_b   1.000
_cell.length_c   1.000
_cell.angle_alpha   90.00
_cell.angle_beta   90.00
_cell.angle_gamma   90.00
#
_symmetry.space_group_name_H-M   'P 1'
#
loop_
_entity.id
_entity.type
_entity.pdbx_description
1 polymer ?
#
loop_
_entity_poly.entity_id
_entity_poly.type
_entity_poly.pdbx_seq_one_letter_code
_entity_poly.pdbx_strand_id
1 'polypeptide(L)'
;MAMTVCVAHLVIGFCAGLVLPRILAAPILAVSVFFLVASSWSSGYTIWPRHISGQFPVELMYGELPTLHSLAPHVMFTGSIALAAALCTLLRNFTTRIALPLTLALTGTFIPSSMVHDWGPNPKLSTGNVSMSCQGKNPTVCVPQPLSSELPRVQAEAASVFAALSKTGVDFAKPAELQDSIVGGRFSYRSTESTWWLRLTDATNGETLRYSVMRKAIALPCDRPDGEAVQRLTLWASAATDTEGFALQRQQEELVTEVEKQTLRKSRAAVRQIHARSHKDQTTWYQETSEKACSGTSEVGSH
;
A
#
# COMPACT_ATOMS: atom_id res chain seq x y z
N MET A 1 17.21 18.41 -3.26
CA MET A 1 15.84 18.62 -3.78
C MET A 1 14.97 19.39 -2.81
N ALA A 2 14.76 18.96 -1.55
CA ALA A 2 14.13 19.81 -0.53
C ALA A 2 14.82 21.18 -0.41
N MET A 3 16.16 21.18 -0.37
CA MET A 3 16.96 22.41 -0.40
C MET A 3 16.70 23.30 -1.63
N THR A 4 16.44 22.70 -2.79
CA THR A 4 16.16 23.45 -4.04
C THR A 4 14.84 24.18 -3.93
N VAL A 5 13.80 23.51 -3.42
CA VAL A 5 12.49 24.12 -3.17
C VAL A 5 12.60 25.20 -2.09
N CYS A 6 13.36 24.96 -1.01
CA CYS A 6 13.61 25.97 0.02
C CYS A 6 14.30 27.22 -0.56
N VAL A 7 15.34 27.05 -1.39
CA VAL A 7 16.03 28.17 -2.07
C VAL A 7 15.07 28.92 -2.99
N ALA A 8 14.22 28.22 -3.75
CA ALA A 8 13.21 28.86 -4.58
C ALA A 8 12.25 29.74 -3.75
N HIS A 9 11.77 29.23 -2.61
CA HIS A 9 10.91 30.02 -1.71
C HIS A 9 11.63 31.21 -1.08
N LEU A 10 12.92 31.07 -0.74
CA LEU A 10 13.75 32.18 -0.26
C LEU A 10 13.88 33.28 -1.30
N VAL A 11 14.13 32.92 -2.57
CA VAL A 11 14.22 33.89 -3.68
C VAL A 11 12.89 34.59 -3.89
N ILE A 12 11.77 33.85 -3.87
CA ILE A 12 10.42 34.43 -3.99
C ILE A 12 10.15 35.42 -2.85
N GLY A 13 10.42 35.02 -1.61
CA GLY A 13 10.24 35.87 -0.43
C GLY A 13 11.13 37.12 -0.46
N PHE A 14 12.40 36.99 -0.87
CA PHE A 14 13.32 38.10 -1.03
C PHE A 14 12.82 39.09 -2.10
N CYS A 15 12.45 38.60 -3.29
CA CYS A 15 11.94 39.45 -4.36
C CYS A 15 10.65 40.16 -3.98
N ALA A 16 9.73 39.47 -3.28
CA ALA A 16 8.51 40.07 -2.76
C ALA A 16 8.83 41.18 -1.73
N GLY A 17 9.82 40.99 -0.87
CA GLY A 17 10.28 41.99 0.10
C GLY A 17 10.94 43.24 -0.53
N LEU A 18 11.44 43.14 -1.76
CA LEU A 18 11.94 44.29 -2.52
C LEU A 18 10.83 45.12 -3.18
N VAL A 19 9.69 44.49 -3.47
CA VAL A 19 8.60 45.10 -4.26
C VAL A 19 7.44 45.57 -3.38
N LEU A 20 7.10 44.81 -2.34
CA LEU A 20 5.96 45.07 -1.47
C LEU A 20 6.37 45.87 -0.22
N PRO A 21 5.45 46.67 0.38
CA PRO A 21 5.68 47.27 1.68
C PRO A 21 5.98 46.20 2.74
N ARG A 22 6.99 46.43 3.59
CA ARG A 22 7.47 45.45 4.59
C ARG A 22 6.36 44.89 5.50
N ILE A 23 5.37 45.72 5.84
CA ILE A 23 4.23 45.34 6.69
C ILE A 23 3.28 44.36 5.97
N LEU A 24 3.20 44.42 4.64
CA LEU A 24 2.25 43.63 3.85
C LEU A 24 2.87 42.38 3.23
N ALA A 25 4.19 42.36 2.98
CA ALA A 25 4.86 41.26 2.29
C ALA A 25 4.64 39.90 2.98
N ALA A 26 4.86 39.82 4.29
CA ALA A 26 4.71 38.57 5.04
C ALA A 26 3.25 38.07 5.11
N PRO A 27 2.24 38.91 5.47
CA PRO A 27 0.84 38.48 5.46
C PRO A 27 0.36 38.02 4.07
N ILE A 28 0.72 38.75 3.00
CA ILE A 28 0.32 38.39 1.63
C ILE A 28 0.91 37.03 1.26
N LEU A 29 2.22 36.82 1.47
CA LEU A 29 2.87 35.54 1.18
C LEU A 29 2.28 34.39 2.00
N ALA A 30 2.00 34.62 3.29
CA ALA A 30 1.40 33.60 4.14
C ALA A 30 0.01 33.17 3.63
N VAL A 31 -0.84 34.14 3.29
CA VAL A 31 -2.16 33.90 2.70
C VAL A 31 -2.04 33.21 1.34
N SER A 32 -1.12 33.66 0.47
CA SER A 32 -0.88 33.04 -0.83
C SER A 32 -0.41 31.59 -0.69
N VAL A 33 0.52 31.29 0.21
CA VAL A 33 0.96 29.91 0.47
C VAL A 33 -0.18 29.06 1.01
N PHE A 34 -1.00 29.60 1.92
CA PHE A 34 -2.16 28.88 2.43
C PHE A 34 -3.14 28.49 1.30
N PHE A 35 -3.56 29.46 0.48
CA PHE A 35 -4.53 29.19 -0.58
C PHE A 35 -3.95 28.43 -1.78
N LEU A 36 -2.71 28.68 -2.18
CA LEU A 36 -2.12 28.04 -3.37
C LEU A 36 -1.47 26.69 -3.07
N VAL A 37 -0.95 26.51 -1.85
CA VAL A 37 -0.23 25.29 -1.45
C VAL A 37 -1.06 24.45 -0.51
N ALA A 38 -1.43 24.98 0.66
CA ALA A 38 -2.10 24.16 1.67
C ALA A 38 -3.51 23.71 1.21
N SER A 39 -4.28 24.60 0.58
CA SER A 39 -5.64 24.26 0.11
C SER A 39 -5.68 23.23 -1.03
N SER A 40 -4.55 23.00 -1.71
CA SER A 40 -4.44 21.97 -2.76
C SER A 40 -4.74 20.55 -2.23
N TRP A 41 -4.57 20.34 -0.92
CA TRP A 41 -4.94 19.10 -0.24
C TRP A 41 -6.43 18.93 0.00
N SER A 42 -7.18 20.02 0.05
CA SER A 42 -8.62 20.05 0.32
C SER A 42 -9.46 20.09 -0.96
N SER A 43 -8.85 19.99 -2.14
CA SER A 43 -9.49 20.18 -3.45
C SER A 43 -10.37 19.00 -3.92
N GLY A 44 -10.77 18.11 -3.00
CA GLY A 44 -11.71 17.00 -3.25
C GLY A 44 -11.28 16.10 -4.41
N TYR A 45 -12.05 16.13 -5.50
CA TYR A 45 -11.82 15.32 -6.71
C TYR A 45 -10.63 15.78 -7.55
N THR A 46 -10.18 17.03 -7.40
CA THR A 46 -9.04 17.56 -8.17
C THR A 46 -7.76 17.32 -7.42
N ILE A 47 -7.13 16.18 -7.71
CA ILE A 47 -6.01 15.64 -6.94
C ILE A 47 -4.66 16.17 -7.40
N TRP A 48 -4.52 16.51 -8.68
CA TRP A 48 -3.22 16.86 -9.27
C TRP A 48 -2.52 18.11 -8.70
N PRO A 49 -3.20 19.17 -8.21
CA PRO A 49 -2.51 20.40 -7.79
C PRO A 49 -1.52 20.19 -6.64
N ARG A 50 -1.75 19.22 -5.76
CA ARG A 50 -0.81 18.88 -4.68
C ARG A 50 0.52 18.32 -5.18
N HIS A 51 0.59 17.84 -6.42
CA HIS A 51 1.81 17.30 -7.03
C HIS A 51 2.71 18.37 -7.65
N ILE A 52 2.28 19.64 -7.68
CA ILE A 52 3.11 20.77 -8.16
C ILE A 52 3.36 21.84 -7.11
N SER A 53 2.57 21.88 -6.02
CA SER A 53 2.51 22.98 -5.05
C SER A 53 3.74 23.14 -4.14
N GLY A 54 4.87 22.51 -4.46
CA GLY A 54 6.11 22.57 -3.66
C GLY A 54 6.09 21.80 -2.33
N GLN A 55 4.93 21.36 -1.83
CA GLN A 55 4.84 20.44 -0.70
C GLN A 55 4.83 18.99 -1.21
N PHE A 56 5.82 18.18 -0.82
CA PHE A 56 5.82 16.78 -1.23
C PHE A 56 4.60 16.08 -0.61
N PRO A 57 3.74 15.45 -1.41
CA PRO A 57 2.36 15.15 -1.00
C PRO A 57 2.25 13.91 -0.09
N VAL A 58 3.37 13.29 0.30
CA VAL A 58 3.36 12.03 1.03
C VAL A 58 4.58 11.93 1.94
N GLU A 59 4.39 11.34 3.11
CA GLU A 59 5.50 10.81 3.91
C GLU A 59 5.96 9.50 3.27
N LEU A 60 7.28 9.29 3.17
CA LEU A 60 7.84 8.09 2.59
C LEU A 60 7.67 6.91 3.55
N MET A 61 7.08 5.82 3.07
CA MET A 61 7.01 4.57 3.81
C MET A 61 8.31 3.77 3.65
N TYR A 62 8.44 2.69 4.41
CA TYR A 62 9.61 1.82 4.35
C TYR A 62 9.83 1.28 2.93
N GLY A 63 11.06 1.39 2.43
CA GLY A 63 11.42 0.96 1.07
C GLY A 63 11.02 1.89 -0.07
N GLU A 64 10.41 3.02 0.24
CA GLU A 64 10.04 4.02 -0.75
C GLU A 64 11.12 5.09 -0.91
N LEU A 65 11.43 5.43 -2.16
CA LEU A 65 12.28 6.56 -2.51
C LEU A 65 11.54 7.48 -3.49
N PRO A 66 11.73 8.81 -3.36
CA PRO A 66 11.21 9.75 -4.33
C PRO A 66 11.96 9.56 -5.65
N THR A 67 11.22 9.46 -6.74
CA THR A 67 11.81 9.44 -8.08
C THR A 67 12.04 10.86 -8.58
N LEU A 68 12.96 11.03 -9.53
CA LEU A 68 13.09 12.31 -10.22
C LEU A 68 11.76 12.75 -10.86
N HIS A 69 10.99 11.79 -11.40
CA HIS A 69 9.67 12.04 -11.98
C HIS A 69 8.67 12.60 -10.94
N SER A 70 8.70 12.11 -9.69
CA SER A 70 7.88 12.66 -8.60
C SER A 70 8.29 14.06 -8.14
N LEU A 71 9.55 14.44 -8.33
CA LEU A 71 10.10 15.70 -7.82
C LEU A 71 10.16 16.82 -8.87
N ALA A 72 10.30 16.45 -10.14
CA ALA A 72 10.44 17.40 -11.24
C ALA A 72 9.30 18.43 -11.30
N PRO A 73 8.00 18.06 -11.16
CA PRO A 73 6.92 19.03 -11.23
C PRO A 73 7.01 20.12 -10.15
N HIS A 74 7.34 19.75 -8.92
CA HIS A 74 7.54 20.70 -7.82
C HIS A 74 8.70 21.66 -8.08
N VAL A 75 9.85 21.15 -8.54
CA VAL A 75 11.05 21.96 -8.81
C VAL A 75 10.84 22.87 -10.02
N MET A 76 10.20 22.38 -11.08
CA MET A 76 9.88 23.18 -12.27
C MET A 76 8.89 24.30 -11.93
N PHE A 77 7.84 23.99 -11.17
CA PHE A 77 6.85 24.98 -10.79
C PHE A 77 7.45 26.05 -9.87
N THR A 78 7.98 25.66 -8.72
CA THR A 78 8.54 26.62 -7.74
C THR A 78 9.79 27.33 -8.28
N GLY A 79 10.64 26.63 -9.01
CA GLY A 79 11.84 27.19 -9.63
C GLY A 79 11.54 28.19 -10.73
N SER A 80 10.51 27.96 -11.56
CA SER A 80 10.11 28.91 -12.60
C SER A 80 9.56 30.21 -12.01
N ILE A 81 8.77 30.13 -10.93
CA ILE A 81 8.27 31.30 -10.20
C ILE A 81 9.42 32.07 -9.56
N ALA A 82 10.36 31.37 -8.91
CA ALA A 82 11.53 32.00 -8.29
C ALA A 82 12.41 32.73 -9.32
N LEU A 83 12.69 32.07 -10.46
CA LEU A 83 13.49 32.67 -11.53
C LEU A 83 12.73 33.82 -12.20
N ALA A 84 11.42 33.71 -12.40
CA ALA A 84 10.59 34.81 -12.90
C ALA A 84 10.63 36.03 -11.96
N ALA A 85 10.49 35.81 -10.64
CA ALA A 85 10.58 36.87 -9.64
C ALA A 85 11.96 37.55 -9.64
N ALA A 86 13.04 36.76 -9.72
CA ALA A 86 14.40 37.29 -9.83
C ALA A 86 14.59 38.12 -11.11
N LEU A 87 14.14 37.63 -12.27
CA LEU A 87 14.22 38.37 -13.53
C LEU A 87 13.40 39.67 -13.50
N CYS A 88 12.23 39.66 -12.86
CA CYS A 88 11.42 40.86 -12.63
C CYS A 88 12.14 41.93 -11.80
N THR A 89 13.10 41.55 -10.94
CA THR A 89 13.86 42.51 -10.11
C THR A 89 15.19 42.93 -10.75
N LEU A 90 15.80 42.06 -11.56
CA LEU A 90 17.10 42.30 -12.20
C LEU A 90 17.01 43.04 -13.54
N LEU A 91 15.97 42.80 -14.34
CA LEU A 91 15.86 43.39 -15.68
C LEU A 91 15.35 44.84 -15.64
N ARG A 92 16.03 45.71 -16.38
CA ARG A 92 15.76 47.16 -16.38
C ARG A 92 14.78 47.61 -17.48
N ASN A 93 14.75 46.91 -18.61
CA ASN A 93 13.86 47.20 -19.73
C ASN A 93 12.45 46.67 -19.45
N PHE A 94 11.44 47.54 -19.50
CA PHE A 94 10.05 47.21 -19.12
C PHE A 94 9.48 46.01 -19.88
N THR A 95 9.67 45.96 -21.20
CA THR A 95 9.17 44.88 -22.06
C THR A 95 9.76 43.52 -21.69
N THR A 96 11.09 43.43 -21.53
CA THR A 96 11.75 42.16 -21.15
C THR A 96 11.52 41.81 -19.68
N ARG A 97 11.36 42.81 -18.81
CA ARG A 97 11.05 42.66 -17.39
C ARG A 97 9.69 42.03 -17.15
N ILE A 98 8.77 42.12 -18.10
CA ILE A 98 7.42 41.52 -17.99
C ILE A 98 7.30 40.27 -18.85
N ALA A 99 7.65 40.36 -20.14
CA ALA A 99 7.40 39.28 -21.09
C ALA A 99 8.14 37.99 -20.71
N LEU A 100 9.44 38.06 -20.39
CA LEU A 100 10.23 36.88 -20.10
C LEU A 100 9.81 36.20 -18.78
N PRO A 101 9.65 36.91 -17.65
CA PRO A 101 9.13 36.31 -16.41
C PRO A 101 7.74 35.72 -16.58
N LEU A 102 6.85 36.38 -17.32
CA LEU A 102 5.50 35.87 -17.57
C LEU A 102 5.53 34.58 -18.38
N THR A 103 6.28 34.52 -19.48
CA THR A 103 6.45 33.30 -20.27
C THR A 103 7.04 32.17 -19.41
N LEU A 104 8.05 32.47 -18.58
CA LEU A 104 8.66 31.49 -17.70
C LEU A 104 7.67 30.94 -16.65
N ALA A 105 6.91 31.82 -16.00
CA ALA A 105 5.91 31.42 -15.02
C ALA A 105 4.78 30.59 -15.67
N LEU A 106 4.33 30.96 -16.87
CA LEU A 106 3.30 30.23 -17.60
C LEU A 106 3.79 28.84 -18.03
N THR A 107 4.97 28.75 -18.66
CA THR A 107 5.55 27.47 -19.07
C THR A 107 5.86 26.56 -17.88
N GLY A 108 6.41 27.11 -16.81
CA GLY A 108 6.68 26.38 -15.57
C GLY A 108 5.45 26.03 -14.75
N THR A 109 4.27 26.56 -15.10
CA THR A 109 2.98 26.08 -14.56
C THR A 109 2.38 25.02 -15.47
N PHE A 110 2.33 25.27 -16.78
CA PHE A 110 1.64 24.41 -17.74
C PHE A 110 2.33 23.05 -17.91
N ILE A 111 3.67 23.03 -18.04
CA ILE A 111 4.42 21.79 -18.24
C ILE A 111 4.30 20.86 -17.02
N PRO A 112 4.54 21.32 -15.76
CA PRO A 112 4.33 20.46 -14.60
C PRO A 112 2.88 19.99 -14.46
N SER A 113 1.91 20.86 -14.75
CA SER A 113 0.49 20.49 -14.69
C SER A 113 0.15 19.37 -15.67
N SER A 114 0.67 19.40 -16.91
CA SER A 114 0.45 18.32 -17.86
C SER A 114 1.16 17.02 -17.46
N MET A 115 2.30 17.08 -16.75
CA MET A 115 2.96 15.88 -16.22
C MET A 115 2.14 15.19 -15.13
N VAL A 116 1.38 15.94 -14.33
CA VAL A 116 0.70 15.42 -13.14
C VAL A 116 -0.82 15.30 -13.27
N HIS A 117 -1.41 15.77 -14.37
CA HIS A 117 -2.87 15.84 -14.51
C HIS A 117 -3.58 14.49 -14.32
N ASP A 118 -2.95 13.40 -14.78
CA ASP A 118 -3.44 12.03 -14.66
C ASP A 118 -2.98 11.31 -13.39
N TRP A 119 -2.28 12.00 -12.48
CA TRP A 119 -1.78 11.34 -11.28
C TRP A 119 -2.91 11.11 -10.28
N GLY A 120 -2.93 9.90 -9.73
CA GLY A 120 -3.78 9.54 -8.61
C GLY A 120 -3.31 10.19 -7.29
N PRO A 121 -3.81 9.71 -6.15
CA PRO A 121 -3.50 10.29 -4.85
C PRO A 121 -2.02 10.29 -4.49
N ASN A 122 -1.27 9.30 -4.97
CA ASN A 122 0.14 9.13 -4.66
C ASN A 122 1.02 9.55 -5.83
N PRO A 123 2.16 10.21 -5.59
CA PRO A 123 3.15 10.47 -6.62
C PRO A 123 3.79 9.16 -7.10
N LYS A 124 4.47 9.21 -8.25
CA LYS A 124 5.22 8.07 -8.78
C LYS A 124 6.49 7.83 -7.95
N LEU A 125 6.42 6.94 -6.97
CA LEU A 125 7.54 6.56 -6.11
C LEU A 125 8.27 5.32 -6.65
N SER A 126 9.54 5.17 -6.29
CA SER A 126 10.25 3.91 -6.44
C SER A 126 10.08 3.11 -5.15
N THR A 127 9.64 1.87 -5.28
CA THR A 127 9.45 0.93 -4.16
C THR A 127 10.51 -0.17 -4.23
N GLY A 128 10.60 -0.99 -3.17
CA GLY A 128 11.54 -2.10 -3.15
C GLY A 128 12.99 -1.69 -2.88
N ASN A 129 13.23 -0.46 -2.42
CA ASN A 129 14.58 0.02 -2.09
C ASN A 129 14.99 -0.43 -0.69
N VAL A 130 14.91 -1.73 -0.43
CA VAL A 130 15.20 -2.37 0.85
C VAL A 130 16.14 -3.54 0.62
N SER A 131 17.20 -3.63 1.44
CA SER A 131 18.02 -4.84 1.49
C SER A 131 17.23 -5.95 2.18
N MET A 132 17.09 -7.09 1.50
CA MET A 132 16.39 -8.26 2.02
C MET A 132 17.39 -9.33 2.49
N SER A 133 17.06 -9.97 3.61
CA SER A 133 17.73 -11.18 4.10
C SER A 133 16.79 -12.36 3.90
N CYS A 134 17.29 -13.44 3.29
CA CYS A 134 16.51 -14.62 2.96
C CYS A 134 17.09 -15.89 3.61
N GLN A 135 16.20 -16.79 4.04
CA GLN A 135 16.59 -18.07 4.66
C GLN A 135 15.58 -19.17 4.31
N GLY A 136 16.06 -20.41 4.26
CA GLY A 136 15.25 -21.59 3.95
C GLY A 136 15.29 -21.95 2.47
N LYS A 137 14.58 -23.03 2.12
CA LYS A 137 14.47 -23.51 0.73
C LYS A 137 13.06 -23.95 0.33
N ASN A 138 12.15 -24.19 1.29
CA ASN A 138 10.83 -24.78 1.01
C ASN A 138 9.76 -24.41 2.09
N PRO A 139 9.32 -23.14 2.17
CA PRO A 139 9.69 -22.03 1.29
C PRO A 139 10.99 -21.32 1.73
N THR A 140 11.58 -20.56 0.81
CA THR A 140 12.52 -19.50 1.15
C THR A 140 11.73 -18.33 1.72
N VAL A 141 12.14 -17.79 2.86
CA VAL A 141 11.48 -16.65 3.50
C VAL A 141 12.43 -15.46 3.46
N CYS A 142 11.94 -14.31 3.02
CA CYS A 142 12.70 -13.08 2.90
C CYS A 142 12.07 -11.96 3.72
N VAL A 143 12.86 -11.37 4.62
CA VAL A 143 12.47 -10.23 5.46
C VAL A 143 13.46 -9.08 5.28
N PRO A 144 13.09 -7.83 5.62
CA PRO A 144 14.03 -6.73 5.61
C PRO A 144 15.26 -6.99 6.49
N GLN A 145 16.43 -6.53 6.05
CA GLN A 145 17.72 -6.71 6.76
C GLN A 145 17.65 -6.38 8.27
N PRO A 146 16.97 -5.31 8.73
CA PRO A 146 16.85 -5.01 10.16
C PRO A 146 16.17 -6.10 11.00
N LEU A 147 15.41 -6.99 10.36
CA LEU A 147 14.71 -8.12 11.00
C LEU A 147 15.39 -9.47 10.73
N SER A 148 16.61 -9.46 10.19
CA SER A 148 17.36 -10.69 9.88
C SER A 148 17.58 -11.59 11.11
N SER A 149 17.60 -11.03 12.33
CA SER A 149 17.69 -11.81 13.57
C SER A 149 16.44 -12.65 13.87
N GLU A 150 15.26 -12.21 13.41
CA GLU A 150 13.99 -12.93 13.57
C GLU A 150 13.76 -13.98 12.48
N LEU A 151 14.54 -13.92 11.40
CA LEU A 151 14.36 -14.74 10.21
C LEU A 151 14.33 -16.26 10.49
N PRO A 152 15.18 -16.83 11.37
CA PRO A 152 15.09 -18.25 11.70
C PRO A 152 13.73 -18.63 12.32
N ARG A 153 13.17 -17.76 13.17
CA ARG A 153 11.87 -17.98 13.82
C ARG A 153 10.73 -17.89 12.80
N VAL A 154 10.71 -16.82 11.99
CA VAL A 154 9.70 -16.62 10.93
C VAL A 154 9.72 -17.78 9.94
N GLN A 155 10.90 -18.24 9.54
CA GLN A 155 11.07 -19.38 8.64
C GLN A 155 10.53 -20.67 9.27
N ALA A 156 10.86 -20.94 10.53
CA ALA A 156 10.41 -22.14 11.24
C ALA A 156 8.88 -22.15 11.42
N GLU A 157 8.29 -21.02 11.80
CA GLU A 157 6.85 -20.86 11.95
C GLU A 157 6.12 -21.07 10.60
N ALA A 158 6.59 -20.43 9.52
CA ALA A 158 6.02 -20.64 8.19
C ALA A 158 6.13 -22.09 7.72
N ALA A 159 7.30 -22.72 7.92
CA ALA A 159 7.52 -24.13 7.60
C ALA A 159 6.60 -25.06 8.41
N SER A 160 6.36 -24.74 9.69
CA SER A 160 5.47 -25.51 10.56
C SER A 160 4.02 -25.54 10.04
N VAL A 161 3.55 -24.43 9.46
CA VAL A 161 2.21 -24.34 8.86
C VAL A 161 2.10 -25.31 7.68
N PHE A 162 3.03 -25.26 6.73
CA PHE A 162 3.00 -26.18 5.59
C PHE A 162 3.15 -27.64 6.02
N ALA A 163 3.98 -27.93 7.03
CA ALA A 163 4.09 -29.26 7.59
C ALA A 163 2.76 -29.73 8.21
N ALA A 164 2.07 -28.87 8.96
CA ALA A 164 0.77 -29.17 9.54
C ALA A 164 -0.32 -29.39 8.48
N LEU A 165 -0.38 -28.51 7.47
CA LEU A 165 -1.32 -28.62 6.34
C LEU A 165 -1.09 -29.91 5.55
N SER A 166 0.18 -30.30 5.30
CA SER A 166 0.51 -31.53 4.57
C SER A 166 0.00 -32.80 5.25
N LYS A 167 -0.09 -32.81 6.60
CA LYS A 167 -0.60 -33.95 7.38
C LYS A 167 -2.10 -34.15 7.22
N THR A 168 -2.82 -33.17 6.69
CA THR A 168 -4.28 -33.28 6.50
C THR A 168 -4.65 -34.15 5.31
N GLY A 169 -3.73 -34.35 4.35
CA GLY A 169 -3.98 -35.06 3.09
C GLY A 169 -4.64 -34.20 2.00
N VAL A 170 -4.96 -32.94 2.31
CA VAL A 170 -5.42 -31.95 1.33
C VAL A 170 -4.21 -31.33 0.63
N ASP A 171 -4.32 -31.15 -0.70
CA ASP A 171 -3.32 -30.43 -1.47
C ASP A 171 -3.52 -28.92 -1.30
N PHE A 172 -2.58 -28.28 -0.61
CA PHE A 172 -2.60 -26.85 -0.35
C PHE A 172 -1.58 -26.15 -1.25
N ALA A 173 -1.92 -24.93 -1.70
CA ALA A 173 -0.97 -24.11 -2.41
C ALA A 173 0.27 -23.87 -1.53
N LYS A 174 1.46 -24.02 -2.11
CA LYS A 174 2.73 -23.78 -1.44
C LYS A 174 3.66 -23.01 -2.37
N PRO A 175 4.12 -21.82 -1.98
CA PRO A 175 5.01 -21.04 -2.80
C PRO A 175 6.45 -21.56 -2.67
N ALA A 176 7.28 -21.23 -3.65
CA ALA A 176 8.72 -21.35 -3.50
C ALA A 176 9.26 -20.29 -2.52
N GLU A 177 8.64 -19.12 -2.47
CA GLU A 177 9.12 -17.96 -1.74
C GLU A 177 8.02 -17.20 -0.99
N LEU A 178 8.33 -16.79 0.25
CA LEU A 178 7.57 -15.83 1.04
C LEU A 178 8.38 -14.55 1.16
N GLN A 179 7.85 -13.44 0.66
CA GLN A 179 8.46 -12.13 0.80
C GLN A 179 7.61 -11.22 1.67
N ASP A 180 8.28 -10.36 2.43
CA ASP A 180 7.59 -9.34 3.21
C ASP A 180 7.00 -8.25 2.32
N SER A 181 5.68 -8.05 2.41
CA SER A 181 4.96 -7.01 1.67
C SER A 181 5.33 -5.59 2.09
N ILE A 182 5.96 -5.38 3.26
CA ILE A 182 6.37 -4.04 3.72
C ILE A 182 7.35 -3.36 2.74
N VAL A 183 8.05 -4.15 1.93
CA VAL A 183 9.00 -3.71 0.90
C VAL A 183 8.32 -2.91 -0.22
N GLY A 184 7.02 -3.12 -0.43
CA GLY A 184 6.20 -2.35 -1.37
C GLY A 184 5.80 -0.96 -0.86
N GLY A 185 6.08 -0.65 0.41
CA GLY A 185 5.63 0.58 1.05
C GLY A 185 4.11 0.67 1.03
N ARG A 186 3.56 1.72 0.42
CA ARG A 186 2.11 1.90 0.24
C ARG A 186 1.52 1.04 -0.87
N PHE A 187 2.35 0.51 -1.76
CA PHE A 187 1.89 -0.26 -2.91
C PHE A 187 1.93 -1.74 -2.57
N SER A 188 0.80 -2.41 -2.71
CA SER A 188 0.73 -3.87 -2.50
C SER A 188 1.24 -4.60 -3.74
N TYR A 189 2.14 -5.56 -3.52
CA TYR A 189 2.51 -6.52 -4.56
C TYR A 189 1.49 -7.65 -4.60
N ARG A 190 1.06 -8.01 -5.82
CA ARG A 190 0.21 -9.18 -6.03
C ARG A 190 1.04 -10.45 -5.83
N SER A 191 0.58 -11.34 -4.96
CA SER A 191 1.16 -12.69 -4.85
C SER A 191 0.93 -13.50 -6.11
N THR A 192 1.91 -14.29 -6.50
CA THR A 192 1.86 -15.26 -7.60
C THR A 192 1.79 -16.68 -7.03
N GLU A 193 1.80 -17.69 -7.90
CA GLU A 193 1.88 -19.10 -7.49
C GLU A 193 3.20 -19.42 -6.77
N SER A 194 4.30 -18.84 -7.24
CA SER A 194 5.65 -19.10 -6.72
C SER A 194 6.11 -18.16 -5.61
N THR A 195 5.59 -16.93 -5.56
CA THR A 195 6.02 -15.89 -4.62
C THR A 195 4.81 -15.28 -3.92
N TRP A 196 4.73 -15.43 -2.60
CA TRP A 196 3.70 -14.77 -1.81
C TRP A 196 4.24 -13.54 -1.10
N TRP A 197 3.47 -12.46 -1.16
CA TRP A 197 3.74 -11.21 -0.45
C TRP A 197 2.84 -11.13 0.78
N LEU A 198 3.42 -11.29 1.96
CA LEU A 198 2.72 -11.32 3.24
C LEU A 198 3.30 -10.28 4.19
N ARG A 199 2.52 -9.76 5.14
CA ARG A 199 3.01 -8.83 6.18
C ARG A 199 3.80 -9.60 7.24
N LEU A 200 5.01 -10.04 6.91
CA LEU A 200 5.86 -10.87 7.79
C LEU A 200 6.36 -10.04 8.98
N THR A 201 6.69 -8.77 8.77
CA THR A 201 7.14 -7.83 9.80
C THR A 201 6.07 -7.54 10.84
N ASP A 202 4.81 -7.36 10.44
CA ASP A 202 3.71 -7.12 11.39
C ASP A 202 3.31 -8.39 12.14
N ALA A 203 3.75 -9.55 11.64
CA ALA A 203 3.53 -10.84 12.25
C ALA A 203 4.61 -11.20 13.29
N THR A 204 5.09 -10.20 14.04
CA THR A 204 5.99 -10.43 15.19
C THR A 204 5.40 -11.40 16.21
N ASN A 205 4.06 -11.46 16.31
CA ASN A 205 3.35 -12.55 16.96
C ASN A 205 3.23 -13.76 16.01
N GLY A 206 3.82 -14.90 16.40
CA GLY A 206 3.83 -16.09 15.57
C GLY A 206 2.46 -16.66 15.22
N GLU A 207 1.42 -16.41 16.03
CA GLU A 207 0.05 -16.77 15.67
C GLU A 207 -0.46 -16.00 14.44
N THR A 208 -0.10 -14.71 14.33
CA THR A 208 -0.48 -13.86 13.19
C THR A 208 0.22 -14.33 11.91
N LEU A 209 1.49 -14.74 12.01
CA LEU A 209 2.24 -15.27 10.88
C LEU A 209 1.62 -16.58 10.41
N ARG A 210 1.44 -17.53 11.34
CA ARG A 210 0.88 -18.84 11.04
C ARG A 210 -0.49 -18.72 10.40
N TYR A 211 -1.36 -17.86 10.94
CA TYR A 211 -2.68 -17.60 10.39
C TYR A 211 -2.62 -17.00 8.97
N SER A 212 -1.72 -16.03 8.73
CA SER A 212 -1.60 -15.37 7.43
C SER A 212 -1.10 -16.33 6.35
N VAL A 213 -0.12 -17.18 6.67
CA VAL A 213 0.38 -18.24 5.78
C VAL A 213 -0.71 -19.26 5.50
N MET A 214 -1.40 -19.75 6.54
CA MET A 214 -2.49 -20.71 6.41
C MET A 214 -3.62 -20.17 5.52
N ARG A 215 -4.08 -18.94 5.79
CA ARG A 215 -5.16 -18.31 5.02
C ARG A 215 -4.78 -18.14 3.55
N LYS A 216 -3.51 -17.85 3.27
CA LYS A 216 -3.01 -17.72 1.89
C LYS A 216 -2.93 -19.07 1.16
N ALA A 217 -2.67 -20.15 1.89
CA ALA A 217 -2.61 -21.50 1.35
C ALA A 217 -3.97 -22.08 0.94
N ILE A 218 -5.07 -21.55 1.50
CA ILE A 218 -6.43 -21.84 1.05
C ILE A 218 -6.63 -21.18 -0.33
N ALA A 219 -6.25 -21.91 -1.37
CA ALA A 219 -6.45 -21.49 -2.76
C ALA A 219 -7.82 -21.97 -3.25
N LEU A 220 -8.68 -21.03 -3.61
CA LEU A 220 -9.97 -21.33 -4.22
C LEU A 220 -9.91 -21.06 -5.73
N PRO A 221 -10.54 -21.90 -6.57
CA PRO A 221 -10.43 -21.81 -8.03
C PRO A 221 -11.23 -20.65 -8.65
N CYS A 222 -11.75 -19.71 -7.86
CA CYS A 222 -12.60 -18.62 -8.32
C CYS A 222 -12.26 -17.28 -7.64
N ASP A 223 -12.57 -16.19 -8.34
CA ASP A 223 -12.31 -14.82 -7.87
C ASP A 223 -13.30 -14.35 -6.78
N ARG A 224 -14.51 -14.92 -6.74
CA ARG A 224 -15.59 -14.53 -5.82
C ARG A 224 -16.21 -15.75 -5.13
N PRO A 225 -15.52 -16.33 -4.14
CA PRO A 225 -16.05 -17.47 -3.40
C PRO A 225 -17.17 -17.07 -2.43
N ASP A 226 -18.06 -18.02 -2.11
CA ASP A 226 -19.03 -17.91 -1.02
C ASP A 226 -18.32 -17.68 0.32
N GLY A 227 -18.63 -16.56 0.98
CA GLY A 227 -18.03 -16.17 2.25
C GLY A 227 -18.24 -17.17 3.39
N GLU A 228 -19.39 -17.86 3.45
CA GLU A 228 -19.64 -18.87 4.48
C GLU A 228 -18.77 -20.11 4.25
N ALA A 229 -18.59 -20.51 2.98
CA ALA A 229 -17.69 -21.62 2.64
C ALA A 229 -16.23 -21.27 2.97
N VAL A 230 -15.76 -20.06 2.61
CA VAL A 230 -14.42 -19.58 3.00
C VAL A 230 -14.24 -19.57 4.51
N GLN A 231 -15.25 -19.12 5.26
CA GLN A 231 -15.22 -19.10 6.72
C GLN A 231 -15.04 -20.51 7.30
N ARG A 232 -15.79 -21.50 6.81
CA ARG A 232 -15.70 -22.89 7.26
C ARG A 232 -14.36 -23.53 6.92
N LEU A 233 -13.85 -23.32 5.70
CA LEU A 233 -12.53 -23.80 5.27
C LEU A 233 -11.42 -23.18 6.13
N THR A 234 -11.53 -21.89 6.43
CA THR A 234 -10.58 -21.18 7.32
C THR A 234 -10.61 -21.75 8.73
N LEU A 235 -11.79 -21.99 9.31
CA LEU A 235 -11.91 -22.58 10.64
C LEU A 235 -11.32 -23.99 10.69
N TRP A 236 -11.61 -24.83 9.70
CA TRP A 236 -11.06 -26.18 9.64
C TRP A 236 -9.54 -26.18 9.49
N ALA A 237 -9.00 -25.38 8.56
CA ALA A 237 -7.56 -25.26 8.36
C ALA A 237 -6.85 -24.67 9.61
N SER A 238 -7.49 -23.71 10.29
CA SER A 238 -6.94 -23.10 11.50
C SER A 238 -6.78 -24.08 12.66
N ALA A 239 -7.66 -25.08 12.79
CA ALA A 239 -7.51 -26.14 13.78
C ALA A 239 -6.33 -27.06 13.42
N ALA A 240 -6.16 -27.38 12.13
CA ALA A 240 -5.01 -28.17 11.67
C ALA A 240 -3.67 -27.45 11.90
N THR A 241 -3.65 -26.12 11.80
CA THR A 241 -2.44 -25.30 11.98
C THR A 241 -2.30 -24.73 13.38
N ASP A 242 -3.14 -25.11 14.35
CA ASP A 242 -3.12 -24.60 15.73
C ASP A 242 -3.12 -23.05 15.78
N THR A 243 -4.06 -22.48 15.02
CA THR A 243 -4.38 -21.04 14.98
C THR A 243 -5.88 -20.78 15.16
N GLU A 244 -6.65 -21.75 15.68
CA GLU A 244 -8.12 -21.64 15.83
C GLU A 244 -8.51 -20.44 16.70
N GLY A 245 -7.82 -20.22 17.82
CA GLY A 245 -8.11 -19.12 18.74
C GLY A 245 -8.01 -17.76 18.04
N PHE A 246 -6.89 -17.51 17.35
CA PHE A 246 -6.66 -16.28 16.61
C PHE A 246 -7.63 -16.13 15.43
N ALA A 247 -7.91 -17.19 14.69
CA ALA A 247 -8.87 -17.19 13.58
C ALA A 247 -10.28 -16.80 14.05
N LEU A 248 -10.73 -17.37 15.17
CA LEU A 248 -12.03 -17.06 15.76
C LEU A 248 -12.10 -15.62 16.25
N GLN A 249 -11.05 -15.15 16.94
CA GLN A 249 -10.99 -13.77 17.40
C GLN A 249 -11.13 -12.80 16.22
N ARG A 250 -10.34 -13.00 15.15
CA ARG A 250 -10.39 -12.18 13.93
C ARG A 250 -11.77 -12.18 13.29
N GLN A 251 -12.38 -13.35 13.15
CA GLN A 251 -13.72 -13.46 12.58
C GLN A 251 -14.76 -12.76 13.46
N GLN A 252 -14.64 -12.82 14.79
CA GLN A 252 -15.56 -12.16 15.72
C GLN A 252 -15.46 -10.63 15.69
N GLU A 253 -14.26 -10.09 15.54
CA GLU A 253 -14.00 -8.63 15.43
C GLU A 253 -14.65 -8.02 14.19
N GLU A 254 -14.88 -8.82 13.14
CA GLU A 254 -15.50 -8.38 11.88
C GLU A 254 -17.05 -8.44 11.91
N LEU A 255 -17.67 -9.11 12.88
CA LEU A 255 -19.14 -9.29 12.91
C LEU A 255 -19.83 -8.10 13.58
N VAL A 256 -20.77 -7.49 12.87
CA VAL A 256 -21.55 -6.35 13.37
C VAL A 256 -22.89 -6.82 13.92
N THR A 257 -23.49 -7.85 13.33
CA THR A 257 -24.87 -8.28 13.59
C THR A 257 -24.95 -9.60 14.36
N GLU A 258 -26.08 -9.83 15.04
CA GLU A 258 -26.33 -11.12 15.71
C GLU A 258 -26.53 -12.28 14.73
N VAL A 259 -27.03 -12.01 13.52
CA VAL A 259 -27.17 -13.02 12.48
C VAL A 259 -25.80 -13.57 12.07
N GLU A 260 -24.83 -12.68 11.82
CA GLU A 260 -23.44 -13.05 11.52
C GLU A 260 -22.80 -13.87 12.64
N LYS A 261 -23.01 -13.48 13.90
CA LYS A 261 -22.52 -14.23 15.07
C LYS A 261 -23.14 -15.62 15.16
N GLN A 262 -24.43 -15.75 14.86
CA GLN A 262 -25.10 -17.05 14.81
C GLN A 262 -24.55 -17.93 13.68
N THR A 263 -24.29 -17.35 12.50
CA THR A 263 -23.64 -18.05 11.37
C THR A 263 -22.26 -18.56 11.77
N LEU A 264 -21.41 -17.74 12.40
CA LEU A 264 -20.11 -18.17 12.89
C LEU A 264 -20.23 -19.35 13.88
N ARG A 265 -21.16 -19.30 14.83
CA ARG A 265 -21.38 -20.39 15.79
C ARG A 265 -21.79 -21.71 15.10
N LYS A 266 -22.69 -21.62 14.10
CA LYS A 266 -23.12 -22.78 13.30
C LYS A 266 -21.95 -23.35 12.50
N SER A 267 -21.18 -22.50 11.81
CA SER A 267 -19.98 -22.89 11.06
C SER A 267 -18.95 -23.58 11.96
N ARG A 268 -18.69 -23.04 13.15
CA ARG A 268 -17.79 -23.67 14.13
C ARG A 268 -18.27 -25.04 14.58
N ALA A 269 -19.56 -25.17 14.90
CA ALA A 269 -20.14 -26.44 15.32
C ALA A 269 -20.05 -27.50 14.20
N ALA A 270 -20.33 -27.10 12.95
CA ALA A 270 -20.20 -27.98 11.79
C ALA A 270 -18.75 -28.44 11.59
N VAL A 271 -17.77 -27.53 11.63
CA VAL A 271 -16.34 -27.86 11.47
C VAL A 271 -15.85 -28.81 12.57
N ARG A 272 -16.30 -28.64 13.82
CA ARG A 272 -15.98 -29.60 14.91
C ARG A 272 -16.48 -31.01 14.63
N GLN A 273 -17.67 -31.14 14.04
CA GLN A 273 -18.18 -32.46 13.64
C GLN A 273 -17.34 -33.07 12.52
N ILE A 274 -16.80 -32.26 11.61
CA ILE A 274 -15.90 -32.73 10.54
C ILE A 274 -14.57 -33.22 11.12
N HIS A 275 -13.97 -32.51 12.08
CA HIS A 275 -12.73 -32.95 12.73
C HIS A 275 -12.85 -34.29 13.46
N ALA A 276 -14.06 -34.68 13.90
CA ALA A 276 -14.32 -35.98 14.51
C ALA A 276 -14.40 -37.14 13.50
N ARG A 277 -14.40 -36.85 12.19
CA ARG A 277 -14.45 -37.86 11.12
C ARG A 277 -13.06 -38.35 10.72
N SER A 278 -13.01 -39.41 9.93
CA SER A 278 -11.75 -39.93 9.39
C SER A 278 -11.03 -38.90 8.51
N HIS A 279 -9.70 -39.00 8.38
CA HIS A 279 -8.92 -38.11 7.51
C HIS A 279 -9.42 -38.08 6.06
N LYS A 280 -9.88 -39.24 5.54
CA LYS A 280 -10.44 -39.35 4.19
C LYS A 280 -11.73 -38.53 4.05
N ASP A 281 -12.60 -38.57 5.05
CA ASP A 281 -13.85 -37.80 5.05
C ASP A 281 -13.59 -36.30 5.18
N GLN A 282 -12.59 -35.91 5.97
CA GLN A 282 -12.19 -34.50 6.09
C GLN A 282 -11.64 -33.96 4.76
N THR A 283 -10.81 -34.74 4.07
CA THR A 283 -10.26 -34.37 2.75
C THR A 283 -11.37 -34.23 1.72
N THR A 284 -12.29 -35.20 1.66
CA THR A 284 -13.44 -35.17 0.75
C THR A 284 -14.33 -33.95 1.03
N TRP A 285 -14.64 -33.69 2.30
CA TRP A 285 -15.40 -32.52 2.71
C TRP A 285 -14.73 -31.20 2.30
N TYR A 286 -13.40 -31.11 2.44
CA TYR A 286 -12.66 -29.91 2.06
C TYR A 286 -12.77 -29.65 0.55
N GLN A 287 -12.61 -30.69 -0.27
CA GLN A 287 -12.72 -30.60 -1.73
C GLN A 287 -14.12 -30.17 -2.15
N GLU A 288 -15.15 -30.86 -1.67
CA GLU A 288 -16.56 -30.54 -1.96
C GLU A 288 -16.93 -29.11 -1.51
N THR A 289 -16.46 -28.69 -0.33
CA THR A 289 -16.72 -27.35 0.19
C THR A 289 -16.01 -26.28 -0.64
N SER A 290 -14.78 -26.56 -1.11
CA SER A 290 -14.01 -25.65 -1.96
C SER A 290 -14.63 -25.49 -3.36
N GLU A 291 -15.11 -26.58 -3.95
CA GLU A 291 -15.83 -26.56 -5.23
C GLU A 291 -17.16 -25.80 -5.11
N LYS A 292 -17.93 -26.11 -4.05
CA LYS A 292 -19.20 -25.44 -3.77
C LYS A 292 -19.04 -23.96 -3.49
N ALA A 293 -17.93 -23.56 -2.85
CA ALA A 293 -17.61 -22.15 -2.64
C ALA A 293 -17.59 -21.36 -3.97
N CYS A 294 -17.27 -22.03 -5.08
CA CYS A 294 -17.17 -21.43 -6.40
C CYS A 294 -18.38 -21.68 -7.32
N SER A 295 -19.29 -22.59 -6.98
CA SER A 295 -20.42 -22.94 -7.87
C SER A 295 -21.49 -21.85 -8.02
N GLY A 296 -21.48 -20.82 -7.17
CA GLY A 296 -22.45 -19.70 -7.21
C GLY A 296 -22.14 -18.60 -8.24
N THR A 297 -21.09 -18.73 -9.07
CA THR A 297 -20.63 -17.67 -9.98
C THR A 297 -20.97 -17.84 -11.45
N SER A 298 -21.71 -18.88 -11.84
CA SER A 298 -22.05 -19.13 -13.26
C SER A 298 -23.23 -18.31 -13.83
N GLU A 299 -23.83 -17.37 -13.08
CA GLU A 299 -25.05 -16.63 -13.52
C GLU A 299 -24.97 -15.10 -13.52
N VAL A 300 -23.77 -14.49 -13.66
CA VAL A 300 -23.72 -13.05 -14.01
C VAL A 300 -23.00 -12.86 -15.33
N GLY A 301 -23.78 -13.01 -16.39
CA GLY A 301 -23.42 -12.66 -17.75
C GLY A 301 -23.03 -11.19 -17.89
N SER A 302 -21.96 -10.98 -18.64
CA SER A 302 -21.70 -9.85 -19.54
C SER A 302 -22.78 -8.75 -19.59
N HIS A 303 -22.45 -7.59 -19.01
CA HIS A 303 -22.88 -6.27 -19.46
C HIS A 303 -21.72 -5.28 -19.31
#